data_AF-A0A371NWU3-F1
#
_entry.id   AF-A0A371NWU3-F1
#
_cell.length_a   1.000
_cell.length_b   1.000
_cell.length_c   1.000
_cell.angle_alpha   90.00
_cell.angle_beta   90.00
_cell.angle_gamma   90.00
#
_symmetry.space_group_name_H-M   'P 1'
#
loop_
_entity.id
_entity.type
_entity.pdbx_description
1 polymer ?
#
loop_
_entity_poly.entity_id
_entity_poly.type
_entity_poly.pdbx_seq_one_letter_code
_entity_poly.pdbx_strand_id
1 'polypeptide(L)'
;MNIVVLEVQRTKRQDMSSEKAQLVGQSLAADAAVLAVWIAADGNDAVRGVPRLQFAVRGTDPKAAAYEFEPAVTKAAREHRVRLSVCYFTRRDPDVVPQEIAEALGVKVMPNHATVVSMIKRPHM
;
A
#
# COMPACT_ATOMS: atom_id res chain seq x y z
N MET A 1 2.99 9.49 -16.80
CA MET A 1 3.74 9.49 -15.51
C MET A 1 3.74 8.05 -15.03
N ASN A 2 4.90 7.49 -14.67
CA ASN A 2 4.95 6.11 -14.20
C ASN A 2 4.73 6.08 -12.69
N ILE A 3 3.96 5.10 -12.24
CA ILE A 3 3.54 4.94 -10.85
C ILE A 3 3.89 3.54 -10.40
N VAL A 4 4.37 3.45 -9.17
CA VAL A 4 4.62 2.19 -8.48
C VAL A 4 3.65 2.09 -7.32
N VAL A 5 3.02 0.93 -7.18
CA VAL A 5 2.31 0.54 -5.96
C VAL A 5 3.24 -0.28 -5.09
N LEU A 6 3.35 0.12 -3.83
CA LEU A 6 4.10 -0.58 -2.80
C LEU A 6 3.13 -1.12 -1.76
N GLU A 7 3.50 -2.25 -1.17
CA GLU A 7 2.76 -2.85 -0.07
C GLU A 7 3.61 -2.91 1.19
N VAL A 8 2.97 -2.61 2.31
CA VAL A 8 3.56 -2.86 3.63
C VAL A 8 3.30 -4.31 4.00
N GLN A 9 4.35 -5.13 3.96
CA GLN A 9 4.28 -6.52 4.37
C GLN A 9 4.46 -6.64 5.90
N ARG A 10 3.63 -7.50 6.48
CA ARG A 10 3.71 -7.91 7.88
C ARG A 10 4.70 -9.06 8.07
N THR A 11 5.45 -9.04 9.16
CA THR A 11 6.30 -10.18 9.53
C THR A 11 5.48 -11.32 10.15
N LYS A 12 4.39 -11.02 10.89
CA LYS A 12 3.45 -12.01 11.45
C LYS A 12 2.00 -11.57 11.24
N ARG A 13 1.06 -12.53 11.24
CA ARG A 13 -0.39 -12.28 11.03
C ARG A 13 -0.99 -11.31 12.05
N GLN A 14 -0.54 -11.36 13.30
CA GLN A 14 -1.00 -10.50 14.40
C GLN A 14 -0.40 -9.09 14.40
N ASP A 15 0.58 -8.81 13.54
CA ASP A 15 1.31 -7.54 13.56
C ASP A 15 0.51 -6.39 12.93
N MET A 16 -0.56 -6.70 12.18
CA MET A 16 -1.37 -5.70 11.47
C MET A 16 -2.89 -5.93 11.67
N SER A 17 -3.48 -5.24 12.64
CA SER A 17 -4.94 -5.07 12.75
C SER A 17 -5.43 -3.95 11.82
N SER A 18 -6.75 -3.84 11.59
CA SER A 18 -7.33 -2.73 10.82
C SER A 18 -6.98 -1.36 11.40
N GLU A 19 -7.01 -1.24 12.73
CA GLU A 19 -6.61 -0.02 13.44
C GLU A 19 -5.13 0.34 13.17
N LYS A 20 -4.22 -0.64 13.29
CA LYS A 20 -2.79 -0.43 13.01
C LYS A 20 -2.53 -0.09 11.54
N ALA A 21 -3.24 -0.73 10.61
CA ALA A 21 -3.16 -0.41 9.19
C ALA A 21 -3.59 1.03 8.93
N GLN A 22 -4.63 1.52 9.61
CA GLN A 22 -5.07 2.90 9.51
C GLN A 22 -4.00 3.88 10.03
N LEU A 23 -3.44 3.62 11.21
CA LEU A 23 -2.41 4.46 11.83
C LEU A 23 -1.13 4.52 10.99
N VAL A 24 -0.61 3.37 10.55
CA VAL A 24 0.56 3.30 9.68
C VAL A 24 0.27 3.99 8.34
N GLY A 25 -0.91 3.78 7.78
CA GLY A 25 -1.32 4.41 6.54
C GLY A 25 -1.41 5.94 6.66
N GLN A 26 -1.84 6.47 7.80
CA GLN A 26 -1.82 7.91 8.06
C GLN A 26 -0.40 8.48 8.13
N SER A 27 0.54 7.77 8.78
CA SER A 27 1.96 8.18 8.79
C SER A 27 2.54 8.22 7.37
N LEU A 28 2.20 7.25 6.51
CA LEU A 28 2.63 7.24 5.11
C LEU A 28 1.95 8.33 4.29
N ALA A 29 0.66 8.59 4.53
CA ALA A 29 -0.10 9.62 3.84
C ALA A 29 0.46 11.04 4.08
N ALA A 30 1.10 11.27 5.23
CA ALA A 30 1.75 12.54 5.56
C ALA A 30 2.98 12.84 4.69
N ASP A 31 3.57 11.84 4.04
CA ASP A 31 4.68 12.04 3.11
C ASP A 31 4.17 12.63 1.78
N ALA A 32 4.78 13.73 1.34
CA ALA A 32 4.40 14.45 0.13
C ALA A 32 4.67 13.63 -1.15
N ALA A 33 5.66 12.73 -1.12
CA ALA A 33 6.00 11.88 -2.26
C ALA A 33 5.00 10.71 -2.44
N VAL A 34 4.23 10.39 -1.39
CA VAL A 34 3.13 9.41 -1.46
C VAL A 34 1.93 10.05 -2.13
N LEU A 35 1.49 9.49 -3.26
CA LEU A 35 0.36 9.98 -4.04
C LEU A 35 -0.97 9.52 -3.44
N ALA A 36 -1.04 8.28 -2.99
CA ALA A 36 -2.25 7.69 -2.45
C ALA A 36 -1.94 6.56 -1.47
N VAL A 37 -2.87 6.30 -0.55
CA VAL A 37 -2.76 5.25 0.47
C VAL A 37 -4.12 4.63 0.68
N TRP A 38 -4.21 3.30 0.67
CA TRP A 38 -5.46 2.57 0.88
C TRP A 38 -5.22 1.24 1.59
N ILE A 39 -6.31 0.70 2.14
CA ILE A 39 -6.35 -0.64 2.71
C ILE A 39 -7.19 -1.52 1.77
N ALA A 40 -6.59 -2.61 1.32
CA ALA A 40 -7.25 -3.65 0.56
C ALA A 40 -7.52 -4.88 1.44
N ALA A 41 -8.59 -5.61 1.12
CA ALA A 41 -8.88 -6.93 1.64
C ALA A 41 -8.84 -7.92 0.48
N ASP A 42 -8.05 -8.99 0.63
CA ASP A 42 -8.10 -10.10 -0.31
C ASP A 42 -9.45 -10.80 -0.17
N GLY A 43 -10.14 -11.06 -1.28
CA GLY A 43 -11.32 -11.93 -1.32
C GLY A 43 -11.01 -13.41 -1.02
N ASN A 44 -9.84 -13.71 -0.44
CA ASN A 44 -9.39 -15.06 -0.12
C ASN A 44 -9.81 -15.45 1.31
N ASP A 45 -10.70 -16.43 1.41
CA ASP A 45 -11.24 -16.94 2.68
C ASP A 45 -10.16 -17.44 3.65
N ALA A 46 -9.01 -17.92 3.17
CA ALA A 46 -7.90 -18.37 4.03
C ALA A 46 -7.20 -17.21 4.76
N VAL A 47 -7.29 -16.00 4.22
CA VAL A 47 -6.63 -14.78 4.73
C VAL A 47 -7.65 -13.74 5.24
N ARG A 48 -8.94 -14.12 5.32
CA ARG A 48 -10.04 -13.28 5.83
C ARG A 48 -9.64 -12.55 7.11
N GLY A 49 -9.94 -11.25 7.12
CA GLY A 49 -9.79 -10.37 8.28
C GLY A 49 -8.42 -9.73 8.46
N VAL A 50 -7.46 -9.94 7.55
CA VAL A 50 -6.14 -9.30 7.66
C VAL A 50 -5.94 -8.23 6.58
N PRO A 51 -5.91 -6.94 6.95
CA PRO A 51 -5.80 -5.83 6.00
C PRO A 51 -4.44 -5.83 5.27
N ARG A 52 -4.46 -5.41 4.00
CA ARG A 52 -3.27 -5.09 3.20
C ARG A 52 -3.17 -3.59 3.07
N LEU A 53 -2.12 -3.00 3.63
CA LEU A 53 -1.86 -1.57 3.51
C LEU A 53 -0.97 -1.32 2.29
N GLN A 54 -1.50 -0.55 1.33
CA GLN A 54 -0.85 -0.26 0.07
C GLN A 54 -0.77 1.25 -0.15
N PHE A 55 0.24 1.68 -0.90
CA PHE A 55 0.43 3.09 -1.24
C PHE A 55 1.06 3.25 -2.61
N ALA A 56 0.72 4.35 -3.28
CA ALA A 56 1.22 4.68 -4.61
C ALA A 56 2.24 5.82 -4.54
N VAL A 57 3.31 5.71 -5.32
CA VAL A 57 4.39 6.70 -5.42
C VAL A 57 4.75 6.92 -6.89
N ARG A 58 5.37 8.06 -7.21
CA ARG A 58 5.95 8.27 -8.54
C ARG A 58 7.18 7.38 -8.69
N GLY A 59 7.29 6.67 -9.81
CA GLY A 59 8.45 5.80 -10.04
C GLY A 59 8.31 4.96 -11.29
N THR A 60 9.43 4.50 -11.82
CA THR A 60 9.50 3.63 -13.00
C THR A 60 9.86 2.19 -12.64
N ASP A 61 10.63 2.00 -11.55
CA ASP A 61 11.11 0.70 -11.10
C ASP A 61 10.57 0.41 -9.68
N PRO A 62 9.79 -0.67 -9.49
CA PRO A 62 9.24 -1.02 -8.19
C PRO A 62 10.29 -1.29 -7.11
N LYS A 63 11.45 -1.84 -7.50
CA LYS A 63 12.53 -2.16 -6.57
C LYS A 63 13.18 -0.90 -6.02
N ALA A 64 13.56 0.03 -6.90
CA ALA A 64 14.11 1.32 -6.50
C ALA A 64 13.15 2.11 -5.60
N ALA A 65 11.86 2.14 -5.96
CA ALA A 65 10.84 2.81 -5.15
C ALA A 65 10.70 2.19 -3.76
N ALA A 66 10.77 0.86 -3.62
CA ALA A 66 10.73 0.23 -2.30
C ALA A 66 11.93 0.61 -1.42
N TYR A 67 13.14 0.66 -1.98
CA TYR A 67 14.33 1.11 -1.24
C TYR A 67 14.21 2.57 -0.79
N GLU A 68 13.67 3.43 -1.64
CA GLU A 68 13.44 4.84 -1.31
C GLU A 68 12.46 5.01 -0.14
N PHE A 69 11.41 4.20 -0.09
CA PHE A 69 10.36 4.29 0.94
C PHE A 69 10.59 3.39 2.17
N GLU A 70 11.62 2.55 2.16
CA GLU A 70 11.99 1.70 3.30
C GLU A 70 12.21 2.50 4.60
N PRO A 71 12.89 3.66 4.60
CA PRO A 71 13.05 4.49 5.79
C PRO A 71 11.71 5.02 6.32
N ALA A 72 10.80 5.45 5.44
CA ALA A 72 9.48 5.98 5.83
C ALA A 72 8.62 4.90 6.47
N VAL A 73 8.59 3.69 5.88
CA VAL A 73 7.86 2.55 6.44
C VAL A 73 8.50 2.07 7.76
N THR A 74 9.84 2.05 7.85
CA THR A 74 10.53 1.72 9.10
C THR A 74 10.20 2.70 10.21
N LYS A 75 10.12 4.00 9.91
CA LYS A 75 9.72 5.05 10.85
C LYS A 75 8.29 4.83 11.32
N ALA A 76 7.32 4.66 10.41
CA ALA A 76 5.93 4.40 10.75
C ALA A 76 5.77 3.10 11.57
N ALA A 77 6.57 2.07 11.26
CA ALA A 77 6.56 0.82 12.00
C ALA A 77 6.99 1.00 13.46
N ARG A 78 8.03 1.80 13.69
CA ARG A 78 8.53 2.14 15.03
C ARG A 78 7.53 2.98 15.82
N GLU A 79 6.94 4.00 15.19
CA GLU A 79 5.93 4.89 15.80
C GLU A 79 4.75 4.07 16.34
N HIS A 80 4.25 3.13 15.56
CA HIS A 80 3.06 2.34 15.89
C HIS A 80 3.36 0.98 16.53
N ARG A 81 4.63 0.73 16.89
CA ARG A 81 5.11 -0.51 17.54
C ARG A 81 4.67 -1.78 16.79
N VAL A 82 4.82 -1.76 15.48
CA VAL A 82 4.52 -2.88 14.57
C VAL A 82 5.79 -3.34 13.87
N ARG A 83 5.83 -4.61 13.47
CA ARG A 83 6.95 -5.19 12.70
C ARG A 83 6.54 -5.29 11.24
N LEU A 84 7.11 -4.40 10.43
CA LEU A 84 6.78 -4.23 9.03
C LEU A 84 8.04 -4.27 8.17
N SER A 85 7.87 -4.73 6.94
CA SER A 85 8.85 -4.59 5.87
C SER A 85 8.15 -4.01 4.64
N VAL A 86 8.89 -3.26 3.82
CA VAL A 86 8.39 -2.86 2.51
C VAL A 86 8.54 -4.03 1.57
N CYS A 87 7.47 -4.40 0.90
CA CYS A 87 7.55 -5.30 -0.24
C CYS A 87 7.15 -4.56 -1.50
N TYR A 88 8.02 -4.70 -2.50
CA TYR A 88 7.66 -4.49 -3.88
C TYR A 88 7.32 -5.86 -4.47
N PHE A 89 6.11 -6.01 -4.98
CA PHE A 89 5.78 -7.20 -5.75
C PHE A 89 6.46 -7.10 -7.12
N THR A 90 7.38 -8.03 -7.41
CA THR A 90 7.81 -8.36 -8.78
C THR A 90 6.96 -9.48 -9.37
N ARG A 91 5.86 -9.88 -8.70
CA ARG A 91 4.87 -10.77 -9.33
C ARG A 91 4.40 -10.09 -10.62
N ARG A 92 4.21 -10.89 -11.68
CA ARG A 92 3.76 -10.44 -13.00
C ARG A 92 2.49 -9.57 -12.99
N ASP A 93 1.76 -9.53 -11.87
CA ASP A 93 0.55 -8.74 -11.70
C ASP A 93 0.69 -7.85 -10.44
N PRO A 94 0.67 -6.52 -10.55
CA PRO A 94 0.59 -5.62 -9.41
C PRO A 94 -0.77 -5.82 -8.71
N ASP A 95 -0.74 -6.01 -7.39
CA ASP A 95 -1.94 -6.07 -6.58
C ASP A 95 -2.64 -4.70 -6.55
N VAL A 96 -3.87 -4.70 -7.08
CA VAL A 96 -4.96 -3.70 -6.95
C VAL A 96 -4.54 -2.24 -6.79
N VAL A 97 -4.44 -1.53 -7.92
CA VAL A 97 -4.72 -0.10 -7.91
C VAL A 97 -6.25 0.04 -7.89
N PRO A 98 -6.86 0.71 -6.88
CA PRO A 98 -8.28 1.05 -6.91
C PRO A 98 -8.64 1.72 -8.25
N GLN A 99 -9.76 1.36 -8.87
CA GLN A 99 -10.15 1.93 -10.16
C GLN A 99 -10.16 3.47 -10.10
N GLU A 100 -10.66 4.05 -9.01
CA GLU A 100 -10.65 5.49 -8.74
C GLU A 100 -9.24 6.09 -8.74
N ILE A 101 -8.25 5.38 -8.17
CA ILE A 101 -6.84 5.82 -8.14
C ILE A 101 -6.24 5.68 -9.54
N ALA A 102 -6.52 4.59 -10.24
CA ALA A 102 -6.02 4.36 -11.57
C ALA A 102 -6.58 5.39 -12.57
N GLU A 103 -7.87 5.74 -12.47
CA GLU A 103 -8.50 6.80 -13.23
C GLU A 103 -7.92 8.17 -12.87
N ALA A 104 -7.82 8.50 -11.58
CA ALA A 104 -7.25 9.77 -11.12
C ALA A 104 -5.78 9.94 -11.50
N LEU A 105 -5.05 8.84 -11.69
CA LEU A 105 -3.63 8.84 -12.03
C LEU A 105 -3.31 8.46 -13.48
N GLY A 106 -4.32 8.16 -14.31
CA GLY A 106 -4.15 7.78 -15.72
C GLY A 106 -3.44 6.44 -15.95
N VAL A 107 -3.60 5.47 -15.05
CA VAL A 107 -2.97 4.13 -15.12
C VAL A 107 -4.01 3.09 -15.56
N LYS A 108 -3.60 2.09 -16.35
CA LYS A 108 -4.49 0.99 -16.76
C LYS A 108 -4.65 -0.03 -15.62
N VAL A 109 -5.86 -0.20 -15.09
CA VAL A 109 -6.18 -1.21 -14.07
C VAL A 109 -6.12 -2.61 -14.67
N MET A 110 -5.56 -3.57 -13.93
CA MET A 110 -5.76 -4.99 -14.21
C MET A 110 -6.84 -5.56 -13.29
N PRO A 111 -7.76 -6.40 -13.80
CA PRO A 111 -8.81 -7.01 -12.98
C PRO A 111 -8.19 -7.89 -11.89
N ASN A 112 -8.65 -7.72 -10.65
CA ASN A 112 -8.15 -8.42 -9.48
C ASN A 112 -9.30 -8.65 -8.47
N HIS A 113 -9.16 -9.66 -7.62
CA HIS A 113 -10.13 -10.10 -6.62
C HIS A 113 -10.05 -9.35 -5.28
N ALA A 114 -9.08 -8.45 -5.07
CA ALA A 114 -9.00 -7.67 -3.83
C ALA A 114 -9.96 -6.46 -3.88
N THR A 115 -10.62 -6.20 -2.75
CA THR A 115 -11.56 -5.09 -2.57
C THR A 115 -10.94 -4.02 -1.70
N VAL A 116 -11.08 -2.75 -2.11
CA VAL A 116 -10.66 -1.62 -1.29
C VAL A 116 -11.66 -1.46 -0.16
N VAL A 117 -11.18 -1.51 1.08
CA VAL A 117 -12.03 -1.42 2.28
C VAL A 117 -11.88 -0.09 3.00
N SER A 118 -10.79 0.66 2.76
CA SER A 118 -10.59 2.00 3.31
C SER A 118 -9.64 2.81 2.42
N MET A 119 -9.98 4.07 2.17
CA MET A 119 -9.13 5.02 1.48
C MET A 119 -8.57 6.02 2.49
N ILE A 120 -7.24 6.14 2.57
CA ILE A 120 -6.56 6.98 3.57
C ILE A 120 -6.08 8.29 2.94
N LYS A 121 -5.46 8.20 1.76
CA LYS A 121 -5.03 9.37 0.96
C LYS A 121 -5.48 9.18 -0.47
N ARG A 122 -6.17 10.18 -1.01
CA ARG A 122 -6.54 10.24 -2.42
C ARG A 122 -5.45 10.96 -3.22
N PRO A 123 -5.22 10.57 -4.48
CA PRO A 123 -4.37 11.34 -5.37
C PRO A 123 -4.99 12.72 -5.62
N HIS A 124 -4.18 13.77 -5.47
CA HIS A 124 -4.56 15.11 -5.92
C HIS A 124 -4.32 15.18 -7.44
N MET A 125 -5.37 15.51 -8.20
CA MET A 125 -5.30 15.79 -9.64
C MET A 125 -4.45 17.04 -9.93
#